data_AF-A0A3D1PLD2-F1
#
_entry.id   AF-A0A3D1PLD2-F1
#
_cell.length_a   1.000
_cell.length_b   1.000
_cell.length_c   1.000
_cell.angle_alpha   90.00
_cell.angle_beta   90.00
_cell.angle_gamma   90.00
#
_symmetry.space_group_name_H-M   'P 1'
#
loop_
_entity.id
_entity.type
_entity.pdbx_description
1 polymer ?
#
loop_
_entity_poly.entity_id
_entity_poly.type
_entity_poly.pdbx_seq_one_letter_code
_entity_poly.pdbx_strand_id
1 'polypeptide(L)' 'MQIIKQHNIKVAYLKQNSPSCGYGEVYNGKFENKKIIRNGIFAEKIKDLGIKIINI' A
#
# COMPACT_ATOMS: atom_id res chain seq x y z
N MET A 1 1.81 11.81 1.41
CA MET A 1 2.20 12.36 0.09
C MET A 1 3.20 13.51 0.18
N GLN A 2 3.07 14.43 1.14
CA GLN A 2 4.01 15.56 1.29
C GLN A 2 5.47 15.11 1.48
N ILE A 3 5.72 14.20 2.43
CA ILE A 3 7.05 13.61 2.68
C ILE A 3 7.67 13.01 1.41
N ILE A 4 6.87 12.25 0.66
CA ILE A 4 7.29 11.62 -0.59
C ILE A 4 7.78 12.65 -1.60
N LYS A 5 7.02 13.74 -1.80
CA LYS A 5 7.38 14.81 -2.74
C LYS A 5 8.59 15.60 -2.26
N GLN A 6 8.64 15.95 -0.97
CA GLN A 6 9.73 16.72 -0.37
C GLN A 6 11.08 16.02 -0.44
N HIS A 7 11.09 14.69 -0.26
CA HIS A 7 12.32 13.90 -0.23
C HIS A 7 12.58 13.12 -1.52
N ASN A 8 11.79 13.36 -2.57
CA ASN A 8 11.89 12.68 -3.87
C ASN A 8 11.96 11.14 -3.73
N ILE A 9 11.13 10.59 -2.84
CA ILE A 9 11.12 9.16 -2.50
C ILE A 9 10.78 8.33 -3.75
N LYS A 10 11.54 7.25 -3.99
CA LYS A 10 11.33 6.32 -5.11
C LYS A 10 10.91 4.92 -4.69
N VAL A 11 11.13 4.55 -3.42
CA VAL A 11 10.82 3.22 -2.88
C VAL A 11 10.13 3.35 -1.54
N ALA A 12 9.10 2.54 -1.29
CA ALA A 12 8.39 2.45 -0.02
C ALA A 12 8.29 0.99 0.46
N TYR A 13 8.68 0.74 1.70
CA TYR A 13 8.50 -0.56 2.36
C TYR A 13 7.20 -0.53 3.17
N LEU A 14 6.23 -1.36 2.79
CA LEU A 14 4.90 -1.34 3.37
C LEU A 14 4.51 -2.69 3.97
N LYS A 15 3.86 -2.66 5.14
CA LYS A 15 3.35 -3.86 5.79
C LYS A 15 2.23 -4.48 4.97
N GLN A 16 2.37 -5.78 4.65
CA GLN A 16 1.35 -6.59 3.99
C GLN A 16 0.01 -6.61 4.73
N ASN A 17 -1.08 -6.89 3.99
CA ASN A 17 -2.45 -7.12 4.50
C ASN A 17 -3.14 -5.93 5.18
N SER A 18 -2.48 -4.78 5.30
CA SER A 18 -3.07 -3.57 5.88
C SER A 18 -4.05 -2.92 4.89
N PRO A 19 -5.26 -2.48 5.32
CA PRO A 19 -6.20 -1.76 4.45
C PRO A 19 -5.65 -0.41 3.94
N SER A 20 -4.60 0.11 4.59
CA SER A 20 -3.90 1.32 4.15
C SER A 20 -2.64 0.97 3.35
N CYS A 21 -1.77 0.14 3.92
CA CYS A 21 -0.41 -0.07 3.40
C CYS A 21 -0.22 -1.36 2.58
N GLY A 22 -1.16 -2.30 2.64
CA GLY A 22 -1.03 -3.58 1.94
C GLY A 22 -0.94 -3.38 0.42
N TYR A 23 -0.03 -4.07 -0.25
CA TYR A 23 0.12 -4.03 -1.69
C TYR A 23 0.00 -5.45 -2.27
N GLY A 24 -0.91 -5.63 -3.23
CA GLY A 24 -1.30 -6.90 -3.82
C GLY A 24 -2.41 -7.63 -3.05
N GLU A 25 -2.43 -7.56 -1.72
CA GLU A 25 -3.41 -8.26 -0.88
C GLU A 25 -3.80 -7.45 0.36
N VAL A 26 -5.11 -7.35 0.63
CA VAL A 26 -5.69 -6.70 1.82
C VAL A 26 -6.91 -7.47 2.34
N TYR A 27 -7.30 -7.27 3.60
CA TYR A 27 -8.53 -7.86 4.15
C TYR A 27 -9.79 -7.34 3.43
N ASN A 28 -10.79 -8.21 3.31
CA ASN A 28 -12.05 -7.93 2.62
C ASN A 28 -13.01 -6.98 3.36
N GLY A 29 -12.66 -6.55 4.59
CA GLY A 29 -13.47 -5.64 5.40
C GLY A 29 -14.72 -6.27 6.04
N LYS A 30 -14.94 -7.58 5.89
CA LYS A 30 -16.10 -8.29 6.47
C LYS A 30 -15.81 -8.97 7.81
N PHE A 31 -14.61 -8.78 8.37
CA PHE A 31 -14.15 -9.45 9.59
C PHE A 31 -14.18 -10.99 9.52
N GLU A 32 -14.15 -11.56 8.31
CA GLU A 32 -14.16 -13.00 8.06
C GLU A 32 -12.76 -13.60 7.92
N ASN A 33 -11.71 -12.84 8.27
CA ASN A 33 -10.30 -13.18 8.04
C ASN A 33 -9.96 -13.54 6.57
N LYS A 34 -10.77 -13.06 5.61
CA LYS A 34 -10.56 -13.27 4.18
C LYS A 34 -9.81 -12.09 3.58
N LYS A 35 -8.92 -12.42 2.65
CA LYS A 35 -8.14 -11.44 1.91
C LYS A 35 -8.56 -11.40 0.44
N ILE A 36 -8.34 -10.27 -0.21
CA ILE A 36 -8.68 -10.01 -1.60
C ILE A 36 -7.51 -9.36 -2.32
N ILE A 37 -7.40 -9.61 -3.63
CA ILE A 37 -6.39 -9.01 -4.49
C ILE A 37 -6.76 -7.54 -4.71
N ARG A 38 -6.15 -6.68 -3.90
CA ARG A 38 -6.37 -5.23 -3.91
C ARG A 38 -5.23 -4.56 -3.14
N ASN A 39 -4.97 -3.29 -3.46
CA ASN A 39 -4.06 -2.46 -2.70
C ASN A 39 -4.81 -1.66 -1.63
N GLY A 40 -4.13 -1.42 -0.52
CA GLY A 40 -4.53 -0.47 0.48
C GLY A 40 -4.52 0.95 -0.09
N ILE A 41 -5.28 1.84 0.55
CA ILE A 41 -5.53 3.20 0.03
C ILE A 41 -4.23 4.00 -0.14
N PHE A 42 -3.28 3.84 0.79
CA PHE A 42 -1.98 4.50 0.71
C PHE A 42 -1.09 3.86 -0.36
N ALA A 43 -1.07 2.52 -0.42
CA ALA A 43 -0.31 1.78 -1.44
C ALA A 43 -0.75 2.14 -2.87
N GLU A 44 -2.05 2.23 -3.15
CA GLU A 44 -2.54 2.63 -4.48
C GLU A 44 -2.11 4.06 -4.82
N LYS A 45 -2.31 5.02 -3.89
CA LYS A 45 -1.95 6.42 -4.13
C LYS A 45 -0.47 6.63 -4.46
N ILE A 46 0.43 5.90 -3.81
CA ILE A 46 1.89 6.08 -4.05
C ILE A 46 2.37 5.30 -5.27
N LYS A 47 1.73 4.16 -5.58
CA LYS A 47 1.95 3.42 -6.82
C LYS A 47 1.62 4.28 -8.04
N ASP A 48 0.51 5.03 -8.01
CA ASP A 48 0.12 5.96 -9.07
C ASP A 48 1.11 7.12 -9.26
N LEU A 49 1.90 7.43 -8.23
CA LEU A 49 2.99 8.41 -8.28
C LEU A 49 4.31 7.81 -8.81
N GLY A 50 4.31 6.55 -9.27
CA GLY A 50 5.49 5.87 -9.80
C GLY A 50 6.47 5.37 -8.73
N ILE A 51 6.03 5.23 -7.48
CA ILE A 51 6.87 4.77 -6.37
C ILE A 51 6.86 3.24 -6.33
N LYS A 52 8.04 2.64 -6.30
CA LYS A 52 8.20 1.19 -6.16
C LYS A 52 7.82 0.76 -4.74
N ILE A 53 6.92 -0.20 -4.62
CA ILE A 53 6.49 -0.73 -3.32
C ILE A 53 7.14 -2.08 -3.08
N ILE A 54 7.68 -2.27 -1.87
CA ILE A 54 8.22 -3.54 -1.38
C ILE A 54 7.41 -3.96 -0.16
N ASN A 55 6.87 -5.16 -0.20
CA ASN A 55 6.06 -5.72 0.87
C ASN A 55 6.93 -6.26 2.01
N ILE A 56 6.60 -5.91 3.26
CA ILE A 56 7.22 -6.40 4.51
C ILE A 56 6.19 -6.93 5.52
#